data_AF-A0A947ARK9-F1
#
_entry.id   AF-A0A947ARK9-F1
#
_cell.length_a   1.000
_cell.length_b   1.000
_cell.length_c   1.000
_cell.angle_alpha   90.00
_cell.angle_beta   90.00
_cell.angle_gamma   90.00
#
_symmetry.space_group_name_H-M   'P 1'
#
loop_
_entity.id
_entity.type
_entity.pdbx_description
1 polymer ?
#
loop_
_entity_poly.entity_id
_entity_poly.type
_entity_poly.pdbx_seq_one_letter_code
_entity_poly.pdbx_strand_id
1 'polypeptide(L)' 'MLKIDDALCIGCGICEEQCPFAAIEVVDGIAIVGDTCNLCGA' A
#
# COMPACT_ATOMS: atom_id res chain seq x y z
N MET A 1 9.21 -5.19 -7.50
CA MET A 1 8.01 -4.36 -7.35
C MET A 1 7.09 -5.07 -6.37
N LEU A 2 6.75 -4.42 -5.26
CA LEU A 2 5.74 -4.91 -4.34
C LEU A 2 4.38 -4.87 -5.06
N LYS A 3 3.57 -5.92 -4.91
CA LYS A 3 2.23 -6.00 -5.51
C LYS A 3 1.25 -6.44 -4.42
N ILE A 4 0.15 -5.70 -4.31
CA ILE A 4 -0.98 -6.05 -3.44
C ILE A 4 -1.82 -7.12 -4.17
N ASP A 5 -2.30 -8.10 -3.42
CA ASP A 5 -3.31 -9.04 -3.91
C ASP A 5 -4.69 -8.46 -3.64
N ASP A 6 -5.36 -7.98 -4.68
CA ASP A 6 -6.66 -7.33 -4.61
C ASP A 6 -7.76 -8.27 -4.09
N ALA A 7 -7.59 -9.59 -4.22
CA ALA A 7 -8.53 -10.57 -3.69
C ALA A 7 -8.44 -10.70 -2.15
N LEU A 8 -7.31 -10.31 -1.56
CA LEU A 8 -7.06 -10.35 -0.12
C LEU A 8 -7.10 -8.95 0.52
N CYS A 9 -6.93 -7.89 -0.28
CA CYS A 9 -7.03 -6.52 0.19
C CYS A 9 -8.46 -6.21 0.63
N ILE A 10 -8.63 -5.79 1.87
CA ILE A 10 -9.93 -5.39 2.44
C ILE A 10 -10.07 -3.88 2.58
N GLY A 11 -9.15 -3.09 2.01
CA GLY A 11 -9.18 -1.63 2.09
C GLY A 11 -9.04 -1.05 3.49
N CYS A 12 -8.33 -1.72 4.41
CA CYS A 12 -8.27 -1.31 5.81
C CYS A 12 -7.45 -0.03 6.09
N GLY A 13 -6.64 0.45 5.15
CA GLY A 13 -5.85 1.68 5.30
C GLY A 13 -4.60 1.58 6.19
N ILE A 14 -4.38 0.48 6.92
CA ILE A 14 -3.23 0.35 7.83
C ILE A 14 -1.89 0.51 7.09
N CYS A 15 -1.75 -0.07 5.90
CA CYS A 15 -0.51 0.05 5.12
C CYS A 15 -0.24 1.47 4.61
N GLU A 16 -1.29 2.24 4.33
CA GLU A 16 -1.19 3.67 3.96
C GLU A 16 -0.74 4.50 5.16
N GLU A 17 -1.32 4.29 6.35
CA GLU A 17 -0.94 5.00 7.58
C GLU A 17 0.49 4.66 8.05
N GLN A 18 0.89 3.40 7.94
CA GLN A 18 2.20 2.94 8.42
C GLN A 18 3.35 3.31 7.45
N CYS A 19 3.06 3.62 6.19
CA CYS A 19 4.11 3.85 5.20
C CYS A 19 4.87 5.16 5.50
N PRO A 20 6.15 5.11 5.93
CA PRO A 20 6.88 6.32 6.32
C PRO A 20 7.27 7.19 5.11
N PHE A 21 7.09 6.67 3.90
CA PHE A 21 7.40 7.34 2.64
C PHE A 21 6.16 7.81 1.88
N ALA A 22 4.96 7.61 2.44
CA ALA A 22 3.69 7.84 1.77
C ALA A 22 3.65 7.21 0.36
N ALA A 23 4.20 6.00 0.24
CA ALA A 23 4.31 5.27 -1.02
C ALA A 23 3.10 4.37 -1.30
N ILE A 24 2.15 4.28 -0.37
CA ILE A 24 0.96 3.44 -0.45
C ILE A 24 -0.26 4.33 -0.21
N GLU A 25 -1.28 4.21 -1.06
CA GLU A 25 -2.56 4.91 -0.95
C GLU A 25 -3.70 3.92 -1.20
N VAL A 26 -4.80 3.99 -0.42
CA VAL A 26 -6.00 3.19 -0.69
C VAL A 26 -6.95 3.95 -1.60
N VAL A 27 -7.11 3.46 -2.83
CA VAL A 27 -8.00 4.05 -3.85
C VAL A 27 -9.09 3.03 -4.19
N ASP A 28 -10.35 3.46 -4.17
CA ASP A 28 -11.52 2.61 -4.44
C ASP A 28 -11.55 1.31 -3.61
N GLY A 29 -11.01 1.36 -2.38
CA GLY A 29 -10.95 0.22 -1.46
C GLY A 29 -9.78 -0.73 -1.67
N ILE A 30 -8.87 -0.45 -2.61
CA ILE A 30 -7.68 -1.26 -2.90
C ILE A 30 -6.41 -0.44 -2.66
N ALA A 31 -5.41 -1.04 -2.01
CA ALA A 31 -4.11 -0.41 -1.81
C ALA A 31 -3.29 -0.40 -3.12
N ILE A 32 -2.77 0.76 -3.49
CA ILE A 32 -1.91 0.97 -4.66
C ILE A 32 -0.51 1.36 -4.16
N VAL A 33 0.52 0.73 -4.71
CA VAL A 33 1.93 1.01 -4.38
C VAL A 33 2.53 1.91 -5.46
N GLY A 34 3.04 3.08 -5.07
CA GLY A 34 3.70 4.04 -5.94
C GLY A 34 5.23 3.85 -6.05
N ASP A 35 5.84 4.70 -6.88
CA ASP A 35 7.26 4.61 -7.27
C ASP A 35 8.24 4.98 -6.14
N THR A 36 7.77 5.64 -5.07
CA THR A 36 8.59 6.01 -3.91
C THR A 36 8.84 4.84 -2.95
N CYS A 37 8.23 3.67 -3.18
CA CYS A 37 8.43 2.48 -2.37
C CYS A 37 9.89 1.99 -2.48
N ASN A 38 10.61 1.99 -1.35
CA ASN A 38 11.98 1.51 -1.27
C ASN A 38 12.11 0.10 -0.65
N LEU A 39 11.01 -0.63 -0.50
CA LEU A 39 10.95 -1.99 0.04
C LEU A 39 11.45 -2.12 1.50
N CYS A 40 11.15 -1.13 2.35
CA CYS A 40 11.52 -1.17 3.77
C CYS A 40 10.76 -2.25 4.59
N GLY A 41 9.57 -2.66 4.14
CA GLY A 41 8.77 -3.70 4.80
C GLY A 41 7.92 -3.25 5.98
N ALA A 42 7.77 -1.93 6.20
CA ALA A 42 6.73 -1.36 7.06
C ALA A 42 5.35 -1.59 6.41
#